data_AF-Q4S1M0-F1
#
_entry.id   AF-Q4S1M0-F1
#
_cell.length_a   1.000
_cell.length_b   1.000
_cell.length_c   1.000
_cell.angle_alpha   90.00
_cell.angle_beta   90.00
_cell.angle_gamma   90.00
#
_symmetry.space_group_name_H-M   'P 1'
#
loop_
_entity.id
_entity.type
_entity.pdbx_description
1 polymer ?
#
loop_
_entity_poly.entity_id
_entity_poly.type
_entity_poly.pdbx_seq_one_letter_code
_entity_poly.pdbx_strand_id
1 'polypeptide(L)'
;MVDTGKTMKALLKHVETFQPKMVKVAGLLVKRVPTMTESLTDYVGFEIPNRFVVGYALDYNEYFRDLNHICVISSTGKLKYKI
;
A
#
# COMPACT_ATOMS: atom_id res chain seq x y z
N MET A 1 0.80 0.57 -2.40
CA MET A 1 1.23 -0.02 -1.11
C MET A 1 0.38 -1.24 -0.84
N VAL A 2 0.98 -2.33 -0.36
CA VAL A 2 0.27 -3.52 0.10
C VAL A 2 0.42 -3.61 1.63
N ASP A 3 -0.72 -3.61 2.32
CA ASP A 3 -0.82 -3.73 3.77
C ASP A 3 -1.42 -5.10 4.13
N THR A 4 -2.69 -5.16 4.53
CA THR A 4 -3.39 -6.43 4.82
C THR A 4 -3.73 -7.28 3.58
N GLY A 5 -3.60 -6.72 2.38
CA GLY A 5 -3.88 -7.42 1.12
C GLY A 5 -5.36 -7.59 0.75
N LYS A 6 -6.31 -7.24 1.63
CA LYS A 6 -7.76 -7.44 1.39
C LYS A 6 -8.27 -6.75 0.12
N THR A 7 -7.87 -5.49 -0.10
CA THR A 7 -8.23 -4.73 -1.31
C THR A 7 -7.71 -5.42 -2.57
N MET A 8 -6.47 -5.91 -2.55
CA MET A 8 -5.88 -6.58 -3.69
C MET A 8 -6.58 -7.92 -3.97
N LYS A 9 -6.94 -8.69 -2.95
CA LYS A 9 -7.72 -9.93 -3.10
C LYS A 9 -9.07 -9.68 -3.79
N ALA A 10 -9.79 -8.64 -3.36
CA ALA A 10 -11.06 -8.28 -3.98
C ALA A 10 -10.90 -7.86 -5.44
N LEU A 11 -9.87 -7.05 -5.74
CA LEU A 11 -9.57 -6.62 -7.10
C LEU A 11 -9.17 -7.79 -8.01
N LEU A 12 -8.28 -8.67 -7.55
CA LEU A 12 -7.85 -9.86 -8.30
C LEU A 12 -9.04 -10.76 -8.65
N LYS A 13 -9.91 -11.04 -7.66
CA LYS A 13 -11.13 -11.82 -7.88
C LYS A 13 -12.04 -11.18 -8.94
N HIS A 14 -12.13 -9.86 -8.98
CA HIS A 14 -12.90 -9.16 -10.00
C HIS A 14 -12.24 -9.23 -11.38
N VAL A 15 -10.93 -8.99 -11.46
CA VAL A 15 -10.15 -9.07 -12.71
C VAL A 15 -10.19 -10.47 -13.32
N GLU A 16 -10.15 -11.51 -12.49
CA GLU A 16 -10.25 -12.92 -12.93
C GLU A 16 -11.56 -13.23 -13.67
N THR A 17 -12.66 -12.51 -13.39
CA THR A 17 -13.93 -12.71 -14.10
C THR A 17 -13.87 -12.37 -15.59
N PHE A 18 -12.87 -11.58 -16.00
CA PHE A 18 -12.64 -11.22 -17.40
C PHE A 18 -11.75 -12.23 -18.16
N GLN A 19 -11.36 -13.33 -17.51
CA GLN A 19 -10.52 -14.39 -18.08
C GLN A 19 -9.21 -13.87 -18.72
N PRO A 20 -8.42 -13.04 -18.02
CA PRO A 20 -7.14 -12.59 -18.53
C PRO A 20 -6.19 -13.78 -18.70
N LYS A 21 -5.31 -13.71 -19.72
CA LYS A 21 -4.27 -14.73 -19.95
C LYS A 21 -3.32 -14.87 -18.74
N MET A 22 -3.02 -13.76 -18.08
CA MET A 22 -2.15 -13.72 -16.90
C MET A 22 -2.43 -12.44 -16.11
N VAL A 23 -2.34 -12.52 -14.78
CA VAL A 23 -2.36 -11.37 -13.88
C VAL A 23 -1.12 -11.42 -13.00
N LYS A 24 -0.48 -10.26 -12.84
CA LYS A 24 0.68 -10.07 -11.96
C LYS A 24 0.50 -8.79 -11.15
N VAL A 25 0.95 -8.82 -9.90
CA VAL A 25 0.83 -7.68 -8.98
C VAL A 25 2.21 -7.12 -8.67
N ALA A 26 2.37 -5.82 -8.91
CA ALA A 26 3.55 -5.07 -8.51
C ALA A 26 3.22 -4.14 -7.33
N GLY A 27 3.96 -4.26 -6.24
CA GLY A 27 3.83 -3.45 -5.03
C GLY A 27 5.11 -2.67 -4.77
N LEU A 28 5.04 -1.34 -4.89
CA LEU A 28 6.18 -0.48 -4.55
C LEU A 28 6.60 -0.65 -3.09
N LEU A 29 5.65 -0.65 -2.16
CA LEU A 29 5.85 -0.86 -0.73
C LEU A 29 4.99 -2.01 -0.23
N VAL A 30 5.59 -2.97 0.45
CA VAL A 30 4.92 -4.08 1.14
C VAL A 30 5.24 -4.01 2.63
N LYS A 31 4.22 -3.94 3.49
CA LYS A 31 4.44 -3.90 4.94
C LYS A 31 4.70 -5.30 5.50
N ARG A 32 5.68 -5.42 6.39
CA ARG A 32 5.80 -6.57 7.28
C ARG A 32 4.68 -6.58 8.31
N VAL A 33 3.61 -7.32 8.03
CA VAL A 33 2.50 -7.53 8.97
C VAL A 33 2.43 -9.03 9.31
N PRO A 34 2.41 -9.40 10.61
CA PRO A 34 2.37 -10.82 11.03
C PRO A 34 1.18 -11.60 10.46
N THR A 35 0.10 -10.91 10.10
CA THR A 35 -1.14 -11.48 9.57
C THR A 35 -1.17 -11.60 8.04
N MET A 36 -0.10 -11.25 7.32
CA MET A 36 -0.01 -11.56 5.89
C MET A 36 0.24 -13.06 5.71
N THR A 37 -0.84 -13.81 5.52
CA THR A 37 -0.80 -15.27 5.36
C THR A 37 -0.39 -15.72 3.95
N GLU A 38 -0.48 -14.84 2.94
CA GLU A 38 -0.14 -15.15 1.55
C GLU A 38 0.53 -13.95 0.87
N SER A 39 1.61 -14.19 0.12
CA SER A 39 2.22 -13.15 -0.71
C SER A 39 1.32 -12.86 -1.91
N LEU A 40 0.69 -11.69 -1.90
CA LEU A 40 -0.18 -11.20 -2.98
C LEU A 40 0.57 -10.38 -4.04
N THR A 41 1.90 -10.40 -4.01
CA THR A 41 2.72 -9.49 -4.83
C THR A 41 3.82 -10.29 -5.51
N ASP A 42 3.81 -10.29 -6.84
CA ASP A 42 4.83 -10.93 -7.67
C ASP A 42 6.11 -10.09 -7.74
N TYR A 43 5.97 -8.76 -7.72
CA TYR A 43 7.09 -7.82 -7.80
C TYR A 43 7.07 -6.83 -6.65
N VAL A 44 8.11 -6.88 -5.80
CA VAL A 44 8.23 -6.02 -4.61
C VAL A 44 9.33 -4.99 -4.84
N GLY A 45 9.00 -3.71 -4.65
CA GLY A 45 10.00 -2.64 -4.65
C GLY A 45 10.77 -2.59 -3.33
N PHE A 46 10.05 -2.34 -2.23
CA PHE A 46 10.62 -2.24 -0.88
C PHE A 46 9.72 -2.93 0.14
N GLU A 47 10.34 -3.65 1.07
CA GLU A 47 9.67 -4.24 2.21
C GLU A 47 9.88 -3.37 3.47
N ILE A 48 8.80 -2.78 3.98
CA ILE A 48 8.87 -1.75 5.02
C ILE A 48 8.30 -2.25 6.36
N PRO A 49 8.73 -1.70 7.51
CA PRO A 49 8.11 -2.01 8.79
C PRO A 49 6.65 -1.54 8.83
N ASN A 50 5.89 -2.04 9.82
CA ASN A 50 4.51 -1.60 10.06
C ASN A 50 4.46 -0.16 10.65
N ARG A 51 4.72 0.83 9.81
CA ARG A 51 4.61 2.26 10.10
C ARG A 51 3.70 2.93 9.08
N PHE A 52 3.07 4.03 9.46
CA PHE A 52 2.27 4.82 8.54
C PHE A 52 3.21 5.75 7.75
N VAL A 53 3.26 5.55 6.44
CA VAL A 53 4.11 6.30 5.52
C VAL A 53 3.26 7.16 4.59
N VAL A 54 3.81 8.30 4.19
CA VAL A 54 3.23 9.30 3.28
C VAL A 54 4.26 9.73 2.24
N GLY A 55 3.82 10.44 1.19
CA GLY A 55 4.68 10.88 0.10
C GLY A 55 4.77 9.86 -1.03
N TYR A 56 5.28 10.30 -2.17
CA TYR A 56 5.28 9.58 -3.44
C TYR A 56 3.86 9.11 -3.80
N ALA A 57 2.92 10.07 -3.83
CA ALA A 57 1.47 9.87 -3.98
C ALA A 57 0.73 9.11 -2.84
N LEU A 58 1.44 8.59 -1.83
CA LEU A 58 0.82 8.07 -0.61
C LEU A 58 0.35 9.22 0.27
N ASP A 59 -0.84 9.09 0.84
CA ASP A 59 -1.47 10.19 1.55
C ASP A 59 -1.81 9.87 3.01
N TYR A 60 -2.08 10.95 3.74
CA TYR A 60 -2.87 10.91 4.96
C TYR A 60 -4.00 11.94 4.80
N ASN A 61 -5.23 11.45 4.61
CA ASN A 61 -6.42 12.29 4.41
C ASN A 61 -6.24 13.30 3.27
N GLU A 62 -5.79 12.83 2.11
CA GLU A 62 -5.47 13.64 0.90
C GLU A 62 -4.22 14.53 0.98
N TYR A 63 -3.60 14.67 2.15
CA TYR A 63 -2.35 15.43 2.30
C TYR A 63 -1.11 14.58 1.98
N PHE A 64 0.00 15.27 1.68
CA PHE A 64 1.34 14.72 1.43
C PHE A 64 1.54 13.96 0.11
N ARG A 65 0.55 13.94 -0.79
CA ARG A 65 0.68 13.31 -2.13
C ARG A 65 1.79 13.95 -2.97
N ASP A 66 2.02 15.24 -2.75
CA ASP A 66 2.95 16.14 -3.44
C ASP A 66 4.39 16.08 -2.91
N LEU A 67 4.67 15.24 -1.90
CA LEU A 67 6.01 15.03 -1.38
C LEU A 67 6.75 13.96 -2.22
N ASN A 68 7.93 14.27 -2.75
CA ASN A 68 8.70 13.32 -3.59
C ASN A 68 9.25 12.11 -2.82
N HIS A 69 9.49 12.26 -1.52
CA HIS A 69 10.08 11.21 -0.68
C HIS A 69 9.03 10.46 0.11
N ILE A 70 9.29 9.17 0.34
CA ILE A 70 8.48 8.35 1.25
C ILE A 70 8.96 8.59 2.68
N CYS A 71 8.08 9.11 3.53
CA CYS A 71 8.39 9.54 4.89
C CYS A 71 7.41 8.94 5.90
N VAL A 72 7.83 8.82 7.16
CA VAL A 72 6.91 8.47 8.27
C VAL A 72 6.23 9.74 8.78
N ILE A 73 4.90 9.72 8.91
CA ILE A 73 4.15 10.86 9.44
C ILE A 73 4.38 11.03 10.96
N SER A 74 4.70 12.26 11.39
CA SER A 74 4.89 12.61 12.80
C SER A 74 3.56 12.68 13.57
N SER A 75 3.61 12.61 14.90
CA SER A 75 2.42 12.77 15.75
C SER A 75 1.72 14.12 15.53
N THR A 76 2.51 15.20 15.40
CA THR A 76 1.99 16.54 15.07
C THR A 76 1.28 16.56 13.71
N GLY A 77 1.87 15.90 12.70
CA GLY A 77 1.25 15.79 11.38
C GLY A 77 -0.09 15.04 11.43
N LYS A 78 -0.15 13.92 12.15
CA LYS A 78 -1.41 13.16 12.33
C LYS A 78 -2.51 14.02 12.94
N LEU A 79 -2.19 14.81 13.96
CA LEU A 79 -3.18 15.69 14.61
C LEU A 79 -3.63 16.82 13.69
N LYS A 80 -2.69 17.46 12.98
CA LYS A 80 -2.96 18.60 12.10
C LYS A 80 -3.90 18.25 10.95
N TYR A 81 -3.75 17.06 10.36
CA TYR A 81 -4.48 16.62 9.18
C TYR A 81 -5.54 15.57 9.50
N LYS A 82 -5.92 15.42 10.78
CA LYS A 82 -7.00 14.55 11.18
C LYS A 82 -8.33 15.12 10.65
N ILE A 83 -9.15 14.26 10.06
CA ILE A 83 -10.56 14.53 9.77
C ILE A 83 -11.40 14.05 10.96
#